data_AF-A0AAW5K5T9-F1
#
_entry.id   AF-A0AAW5K5T9-F1
#
_cell.length_a   1.000
_cell.length_b   1.000
_cell.length_c   1.000
_cell.angle_alpha   90.00
_cell.angle_beta   90.00
_cell.angle_gamma   90.00
#
_symmetry.space_group_name_H-M   'P 1'
#
loop_
_entity.id
_entity.type
_entity.pdbx_description
1 polymer ?
#
loop_
_entity_poly.entity_id
_entity_poly.type
_entity_poly.pdbx_seq_one_letter_code
_entity_poly.pdbx_strand_id
1 'polypeptide(L)'
;MENEDKMSGENIKCPDMVPEEQKGMTEEEREWSVKSPPRPRVPRYVFVTIALILLIAFGGGSWWYYRKNVLPEKYYLRATALMKEKEYARAEELYRRIMKIRPERRDVLYNIAYCKEETGDTAEAIRYYEEHLKTAKNDAKAMTRLGWLYMKGGEYERALRWLKEAASRDKKNDELWRLTAGAAVKAGDGEEAAKAWAHIATLYKEPDKIMECGKELLALKDYRRAIDVYVLAAKAAPGDNRPLHGMNAAKAMLGLPTEAKFVILPGKSLGLIKLDASKEKVKEDMGGKSPDAKIFGHVGGKSMMADHPVEIWLYNKDDPQRELRVIFIAGKVNEIETASPLYRTEEGLGLSNFLLAKNADKLKWRKEARNSALLCLAKGGGLTFFASGLNENGTEAADKRLRVHHGEVSIDNVDGFSLMRLGGR
;
A
#
# COMPACT_ATOMS: atom_id res chain seq x y z
N MET A 1 28.42 -78.04 -5.59
CA MET A 1 29.44 -78.90 -6.20
C MET A 1 30.69 -78.76 -5.36
N GLU A 2 31.12 -79.89 -4.85
CA GLU A 2 32.23 -80.09 -3.91
C GLU A 2 33.56 -79.61 -4.49
N ASN A 3 34.47 -79.20 -3.61
CA ASN A 3 35.62 -80.06 -3.31
C ASN A 3 36.29 -79.57 -2.02
N GLU A 4 36.14 -80.39 -0.98
CA GLU A 4 37.11 -80.52 0.09
C GLU A 4 38.43 -80.99 -0.51
N ASP A 5 39.55 -80.39 -0.08
CA ASP A 5 40.78 -81.17 0.03
C ASP A 5 41.44 -80.86 1.38
N LYS A 6 41.77 -81.95 2.07
CA LYS A 6 42.24 -82.01 3.45
C LYS A 6 43.76 -81.91 3.51
N MET A 7 44.23 -81.74 4.74
CA MET A 7 45.58 -81.95 5.28
C MET A 7 46.44 -80.68 5.32
N SER A 8 47.10 -80.33 6.42
CA SER A 8 47.33 -81.02 7.70
C SER A 8 47.79 -79.95 8.69
N GLY A 9 47.30 -80.02 9.92
CA GLY A 9 47.80 -79.18 11.01
C GLY A 9 49.26 -79.52 11.31
N GLU A 10 50.18 -78.72 10.80
CA GLU A 10 51.52 -78.64 11.36
C GLU A 10 51.44 -77.85 12.67
N ASN A 11 51.62 -78.59 13.75
CA ASN A 11 51.72 -78.09 15.11
C ASN A 11 53.03 -77.30 15.24
N ILE A 12 53.01 -76.00 14.89
CA ILE A 12 54.15 -75.09 15.07
C ILE A 12 54.33 -74.87 16.57
N LYS A 13 55.10 -75.75 17.22
CA LYS A 13 55.62 -75.48 18.56
C LYS A 13 56.71 -74.43 18.45
N CYS A 14 56.58 -73.35 19.23
CA CYS A 14 57.72 -72.47 19.50
C CYS A 14 58.86 -73.33 20.08
N PRO A 15 60.10 -73.22 19.56
CA PRO A 15 61.22 -73.94 20.14
C PRO A 15 61.49 -73.42 21.56
N ASP A 16 61.59 -74.33 22.53
CA ASP A 16 61.80 -74.01 23.96
C ASP A 16 63.17 -73.35 24.24
N MET A 17 64.07 -73.32 23.26
CA MET A 17 65.31 -72.53 23.32
C MET A 17 65.65 -71.89 21.98
N VAL A 18 65.84 -70.56 22.00
CA VAL A 18 66.42 -69.78 20.90
C VAL A 18 67.90 -70.15 20.73
N PRO A 19 68.38 -70.47 19.51
CA PRO A 19 69.79 -70.79 19.23
C PRO A 19 70.75 -69.70 19.74
N GLU A 20 71.94 -70.07 20.25
CA GLU A 20 72.93 -69.11 20.76
C GLU A 20 73.38 -68.08 19.71
N GLU A 21 73.35 -68.44 18.43
CA GLU A 21 73.64 -67.57 17.28
C GLU A 21 72.65 -66.41 17.14
N GLN A 22 71.47 -66.50 17.78
CA GLN A 22 70.45 -65.45 17.83
C GLN A 22 70.34 -64.79 19.20
N LYS A 23 71.21 -65.13 20.16
CA LYS A 23 71.23 -64.56 21.53
C LYS A 23 72.32 -63.50 21.76
N GLY A 24 72.97 -63.02 20.71
CA GLY A 24 73.93 -61.92 20.80
C GLY A 24 73.77 -60.94 19.65
N MET A 25 74.06 -59.66 19.91
CA MET A 25 74.29 -58.69 18.84
C MET A 25 75.31 -59.27 17.85
N THR A 26 74.99 -59.17 16.56
CA THR A 26 75.92 -59.48 15.47
C THR A 26 77.16 -58.58 15.56
N GLU A 27 78.27 -59.00 14.94
CA GLU A 27 79.54 -58.25 14.99
C GLU A 27 79.40 -56.85 14.36
N GLU A 28 78.57 -56.72 13.32
CA GLU A 28 78.20 -55.44 12.71
C GLU A 28 77.36 -54.55 13.66
N GLU A 29 76.42 -55.12 14.42
CA GLU A 29 75.67 -54.38 15.44
C GLU A 29 76.56 -53.95 16.61
N ARG A 30 77.53 -54.78 17.00
CA ARG A 30 78.55 -54.43 18.02
C ARG A 30 79.39 -53.27 17.54
N GLU A 31 79.89 -53.30 16.31
CA GLU A 31 80.64 -52.18 15.75
C GLU A 31 79.79 -50.90 15.60
N TRP A 32 78.53 -51.02 15.19
CA TRP A 32 77.60 -49.88 15.07
C TRP A 32 77.29 -49.23 16.42
N SER A 33 77.12 -50.04 17.47
CA SER A 33 76.88 -49.57 18.83
C SER A 33 78.10 -48.87 19.45
N VAL A 34 79.31 -49.29 19.07
CA VAL A 34 80.59 -48.74 19.57
C VAL A 34 81.03 -47.49 18.78
N LYS A 35 80.65 -47.38 17.49
CA LYS A 35 81.01 -46.25 16.62
C LYS A 35 80.05 -45.05 16.68
N SER A 36 78.90 -45.17 17.35
CA SER A 36 78.00 -44.03 17.52
C SER A 36 78.59 -43.07 18.55
N PRO A 37 79.10 -41.87 18.17
CA PRO A 37 79.61 -40.92 19.14
C PRO A 37 78.49 -40.60 20.15
N PRO A 38 78.79 -40.49 21.45
CA PRO A 38 77.78 -40.14 22.44
C PRO A 38 77.12 -38.84 21.98
N ARG A 39 75.79 -38.85 21.83
CA ARG A 39 75.05 -37.65 21.46
C ARG A 39 75.50 -36.53 22.41
N PRO A 40 75.90 -35.35 21.90
CA PRO A 40 76.37 -34.28 22.77
C PRO A 40 75.26 -33.97 23.78
N ARG A 41 75.62 -33.92 25.07
CA ARG A 41 74.66 -33.63 26.13
C ARG A 41 74.08 -32.25 25.86
N VAL A 42 72.79 -32.19 25.54
CA VAL A 42 72.09 -30.91 25.37
C VAL A 42 72.15 -30.17 26.71
N PRO A 43 72.74 -28.97 26.76
CA PRO A 43 72.87 -28.24 28.01
C PRO A 43 71.50 -27.91 28.62
N ARG A 44 71.37 -27.98 29.94
CA ARG A 44 70.10 -27.71 30.66
C ARG A 44 69.49 -26.36 30.31
N TYR A 45 70.31 -25.36 29.97
CA TYR A 45 69.82 -24.05 29.57
C TYR A 45 68.95 -24.10 28.30
N VAL A 46 69.16 -25.05 27.38
CA VAL A 46 68.37 -25.18 26.16
C VAL A 46 66.91 -25.52 26.51
N PHE A 47 66.69 -26.47 27.41
CA PHE A 47 65.34 -26.81 27.87
C PHE A 47 64.68 -25.66 28.63
N VAL A 48 65.45 -24.93 29.45
CA VAL A 48 64.96 -23.73 30.16
C VAL A 48 64.57 -22.64 29.15
N THR A 49 65.37 -22.43 28.10
CA THR A 49 65.05 -21.43 27.05
C THR A 49 63.81 -21.83 26.25
N ILE A 50 63.65 -23.10 25.88
CA ILE A 50 62.43 -23.59 25.20
C ILE A 50 61.21 -23.41 26.10
N ALA A 51 61.33 -23.78 27.39
CA ALA A 51 60.26 -23.60 28.36
C ALA A 51 59.87 -22.12 28.52
N LEU A 52 60.84 -21.19 28.58
CA LEU A 52 60.60 -19.75 28.63
C LEU A 52 59.92 -19.23 27.36
N ILE A 53 60.36 -19.67 26.18
CA ILE A 53 59.73 -19.30 24.90
C ILE A 53 58.28 -19.79 24.87
N LEU A 54 58.02 -21.04 25.28
CA LEU A 54 56.66 -21.57 25.38
C LEU A 54 55.84 -20.79 26.40
N LEU A 55 56.38 -20.46 27.57
CA LEU A 55 55.66 -19.71 28.61
C LEU A 55 55.32 -18.29 28.13
N ILE A 56 56.23 -17.62 27.40
CA ILE A 56 55.96 -16.32 26.77
C ILE A 56 54.94 -16.46 25.64
N ALA A 57 55.03 -17.50 24.80
CA ALA A 57 54.10 -17.74 23.71
C ALA A 57 52.67 -18.05 24.22
N PHE A 58 52.55 -18.95 25.20
CA PHE A 58 51.28 -19.31 25.82
C PHE A 58 50.74 -18.20 26.72
N GLY A 59 51.57 -17.54 27.52
CA GLY A 59 51.17 -16.44 28.40
C GLY A 59 50.81 -15.17 27.61
N GLY A 60 51.67 -14.77 26.67
CA GLY A 60 51.43 -13.65 25.77
C GLY A 60 50.27 -13.90 24.82
N GLY A 61 50.16 -15.10 24.25
CA GLY A 61 49.05 -15.53 23.42
C GLY A 61 47.73 -15.56 24.17
N SER A 62 47.70 -16.10 25.40
CA SER A 62 46.52 -16.12 26.26
C SER A 62 46.11 -14.71 26.69
N TRP A 63 47.05 -13.84 27.02
CA TRP A 63 46.78 -12.43 27.34
C TRP A 63 46.23 -11.67 26.13
N TRP A 64 46.84 -11.86 24.96
CA TRP A 64 46.35 -11.28 23.71
C TRP A 64 44.93 -11.78 23.40
N TYR A 65 44.70 -13.10 23.49
CA TYR A 65 43.38 -13.70 23.27
C TYR A 65 42.35 -13.18 24.26
N TYR A 66 42.69 -13.12 25.56
CA TYR A 66 41.79 -12.57 26.57
C TYR A 66 41.45 -11.11 26.28
N ARG A 67 42.48 -10.27 26.04
CA ARG A 67 42.31 -8.85 25.77
C ARG A 67 41.51 -8.59 24.50
N LYS A 68 41.74 -9.35 23.44
CA LYS A 68 41.09 -9.16 22.14
C LYS A 68 39.73 -9.82 22.05
N ASN A 69 39.48 -10.94 22.71
CA ASN A 69 38.27 -11.73 22.53
C ASN A 69 37.35 -11.76 23.75
N VAL A 70 37.89 -11.96 24.95
CA VAL A 70 37.07 -12.12 26.17
C VAL A 70 36.69 -10.77 26.78
N LEU A 71 37.65 -9.84 26.84
CA LEU A 71 37.48 -8.56 27.50
C LEU A 71 36.42 -7.65 26.84
N PRO A 72 36.34 -7.53 25.49
CA PRO A 72 35.29 -6.73 24.84
C PRO A 72 33.88 -7.27 25.11
N GLU A 73 33.71 -8.60 25.19
CA GLU A 73 32.43 -9.21 25.52
C GLU A 73 32.03 -8.94 26.97
N LYS A 74 32.99 -9.02 27.91
CA LYS A 74 32.74 -8.62 29.31
C LYS A 74 32.32 -7.15 29.41
N TYR A 75 32.97 -6.26 28.67
CA TYR A 75 32.56 -4.86 28.61
C TYR A 75 31.18 -4.69 27.99
N TYR A 76 30.83 -5.45 26.96
CA TYR A 76 29.52 -5.40 26.33
C TYR A 76 28.40 -5.81 27.30
N LEU A 77 28.58 -6.91 28.01
CA LEU A 77 27.62 -7.40 29.00
C LEU A 77 27.42 -6.39 30.13
N ARG A 78 28.51 -5.84 30.66
CA ARG A 78 28.44 -4.81 31.69
C ARG A 78 27.79 -3.51 31.18
N ALA A 79 28.12 -3.08 29.97
CA ALA A 79 27.49 -1.91 29.35
C ALA A 79 25.99 -2.14 29.16
N THR A 80 25.58 -3.33 28.73
CA THR A 80 24.17 -3.70 28.59
C THR A 80 23.43 -3.71 29.92
N ALA A 81 24.08 -4.13 31.02
CA ALA A 81 23.50 -4.02 32.36
C ALA A 81 23.32 -2.54 32.77
N LEU A 82 24.34 -1.70 32.57
CA LEU A 82 24.27 -0.26 32.85
C LEU A 82 23.18 0.44 32.02
N MET A 83 22.97 0.01 30.77
CA MET A 83 21.88 0.52 29.91
C MET A 83 20.50 0.23 30.51
N LYS A 84 20.31 -0.92 31.16
CA LYS A 84 19.07 -1.26 31.87
C LYS A 84 18.90 -0.41 33.14
N GLU A 85 20.00 -0.09 33.80
CA GLU A 85 20.06 0.80 34.95
C GLU A 85 19.97 2.29 34.57
N LYS A 86 19.89 2.61 33.27
CA LYS A 86 19.87 3.99 32.72
C LYS A 86 21.15 4.79 33.00
N GLU A 87 22.24 4.10 33.31
CA GLU A 87 23.57 4.68 33.53
C GLU A 87 24.30 4.89 32.19
N TYR A 88 23.72 5.71 31.32
CA TYR A 88 24.10 5.85 29.91
C TYR A 88 25.54 6.34 29.70
N ALA A 89 26.00 7.30 30.51
CA ALA A 89 27.38 7.82 30.40
C ALA A 89 28.43 6.74 30.69
N ARG A 90 28.20 5.88 31.69
CA ARG A 90 29.10 4.77 32.03
C ARG A 90 29.03 3.65 30.98
N ALA A 91 27.85 3.37 30.45
CA ALA A 91 27.70 2.42 29.35
C ALA A 91 28.46 2.86 28.10
N GLU A 92 28.35 4.15 27.72
CA GLU A 92 29.07 4.75 26.61
C GLU A 92 30.60 4.55 26.74
N GLU A 93 31.14 4.79 27.93
CA GLU A 93 32.58 4.61 28.18
C GLU A 93 33.03 3.18 27.90
N LEU A 94 32.25 2.18 28.34
CA LEU A 94 32.55 0.78 28.08
C LEU A 94 32.45 0.45 26.58
N TYR A 95 31.42 0.94 25.88
CA TYR A 95 31.31 0.74 24.43
C TYR A 95 32.49 1.37 23.67
N ARG A 96 32.96 2.57 24.07
CA ARG A 96 34.16 3.19 23.49
C ARG A 96 35.43 2.36 23.75
N ARG A 97 35.56 1.75 24.93
CA ARG A 97 36.68 0.83 25.22
C ARG A 97 36.66 -0.39 24.31
N ILE A 98 35.48 -0.95 24.02
CA ILE A 98 35.33 -2.06 23.07
C ILE A 98 35.82 -1.61 21.69
N MET A 99 35.36 -0.46 21.20
CA MET A 99 35.75 0.05 19.87
C MET A 99 37.27 0.33 19.76
N LYS A 100 37.95 0.71 20.85
CA LYS A 100 39.42 0.83 20.89
C LYS A 100 40.13 -0.53 20.78
N ILE A 101 39.54 -1.59 21.34
CA ILE A 101 40.13 -2.94 21.32
C ILE A 101 39.83 -3.64 19.98
N ARG A 102 38.59 -3.51 19.51
CA ARG A 102 38.03 -4.09 18.29
C ARG A 102 37.35 -3.01 17.42
N PRO A 103 38.11 -2.25 16.61
CA PRO A 103 37.56 -1.23 15.72
C PRO A 103 36.59 -1.78 14.66
N GLU A 104 36.71 -3.05 14.31
CA GLU A 104 35.84 -3.78 13.38
C GLU A 104 34.44 -4.04 13.94
N ARG A 105 34.26 -3.95 15.27
CA ARG A 105 33.05 -4.30 15.98
C ARG A 105 32.06 -3.13 15.98
N ARG A 106 31.53 -2.84 14.80
CA ARG A 106 30.72 -1.65 14.48
C ARG A 106 29.30 -1.70 15.03
N ASP A 107 28.81 -2.86 15.45
CA ASP A 107 27.49 -3.05 16.09
C ASP A 107 27.32 -2.28 17.40
N VAL A 108 28.40 -1.88 18.08
CA VAL A 108 28.30 -1.03 19.28
C VAL A 108 27.95 0.43 18.96
N LEU A 109 28.08 0.87 17.71
CA LEU A 109 27.80 2.26 17.31
C LEU A 109 26.35 2.64 17.59
N TYR A 110 25.40 1.73 17.33
CA TYR A 110 23.99 1.93 17.70
C TYR A 110 23.83 2.20 19.20
N ASN A 111 24.53 1.45 20.05
CA ASN A 111 24.41 1.62 21.51
C ASN A 111 25.07 2.91 21.99
N ILE A 112 26.20 3.32 21.39
CA ILE A 112 26.82 4.62 21.66
C ILE A 112 25.87 5.74 21.25
N ALA A 113 25.27 5.65 20.07
CA ALA A 113 24.28 6.61 19.59
C ALA A 113 23.09 6.73 20.56
N TYR A 114 22.60 5.59 21.06
CA TYR A 114 21.51 5.57 22.04
C TYR A 114 21.92 6.19 23.38
N CYS A 115 23.14 5.93 23.88
CA CYS A 115 23.64 6.60 25.07
C CYS A 115 23.70 8.12 24.87
N LYS A 116 24.14 8.58 23.70
CA LYS A 116 24.18 10.01 23.34
C LYS A 116 22.79 10.63 23.26
N GLU A 117 21.83 9.92 22.67
CA GLU A 117 20.43 10.32 22.62
C GLU A 117 19.86 10.54 24.04
N GLU A 118 20.05 9.56 24.93
CA GLU A 118 19.51 9.61 26.30
C GLU A 118 20.24 10.62 27.21
N THR A 119 21.49 10.95 26.90
CA THR A 119 22.26 11.99 27.61
C THR A 119 22.03 13.40 27.05
N GLY A 120 21.20 13.55 26.01
CA GLY A 120 20.82 14.83 25.42
C GLY A 120 21.77 15.37 24.35
N ASP A 121 22.87 14.67 24.07
CA ASP A 121 23.82 15.02 23.01
C ASP A 121 23.32 14.54 21.64
N THR A 122 22.29 15.26 21.16
CA THR A 122 21.52 14.90 19.95
C THR A 122 22.39 14.89 18.69
N ALA A 123 23.36 15.81 18.58
CA ALA A 123 24.23 15.92 17.42
C ALA A 123 25.16 14.70 17.29
N GLU A 124 25.80 14.28 18.38
CA GLU A 124 26.62 13.07 18.37
C GLU A 124 25.77 11.81 18.19
N ALA A 125 24.57 11.76 18.76
CA ALA A 125 23.65 10.63 18.55
C ALA A 125 23.34 10.42 17.07
N ILE A 126 22.98 11.49 16.36
CA ILE A 126 22.74 11.49 14.91
C ILE A 126 23.98 10.97 14.17
N ARG A 127 25.16 11.50 14.47
CA ARG A 127 26.41 11.09 13.81
C ARG A 127 26.70 9.60 13.98
N TYR A 128 26.52 9.06 15.19
CA TYR A 128 26.74 7.64 15.46
C TYR A 128 25.68 6.74 14.83
N TYR A 129 24.41 7.17 14.76
CA TYR A 129 23.37 6.43 14.03
C TYR A 129 23.64 6.38 12.53
N GLU A 130 24.02 7.50 11.91
CA GLU A 130 24.41 7.53 10.50
C GLU A 130 25.63 6.65 10.23
N GLU A 131 26.61 6.66 11.15
CA GLU A 131 27.80 5.84 11.05
C GLU A 131 27.49 4.33 11.17
N HIS A 132 26.55 3.95 12.04
CA HIS A 132 26.04 2.57 12.17
C HIS A 132 25.33 2.12 10.89
N LEU A 133 24.49 2.97 10.32
CA LEU A 133 23.72 2.67 9.11
C LEU A 133 24.59 2.50 7.85
N LYS A 134 25.85 2.98 7.84
CA LYS A 134 26.81 2.66 6.76
C LYS A 134 27.10 1.16 6.66
N THR A 135 27.14 0.47 7.79
CA THR A 135 27.39 -0.99 7.87
C THR A 135 26.10 -1.79 8.00
N ALA A 136 25.12 -1.29 8.77
CA ALA A 136 23.84 -1.96 9.01
C ALA A 136 22.71 -1.28 8.22
N LYS A 137 22.83 -1.26 6.88
CA LYS A 137 21.95 -0.51 5.96
C LYS A 137 20.45 -0.85 6.05
N ASN A 138 20.08 -1.94 6.71
CA ASN A 138 18.71 -2.44 6.82
C ASN A 138 18.15 -2.37 8.25
N ASP A 139 18.85 -1.73 9.18
CA ASP A 139 18.41 -1.62 10.57
C ASP A 139 17.31 -0.56 10.73
N ALA A 140 16.06 -1.02 10.62
CA ALA A 140 14.88 -0.17 10.77
C ALA A 140 14.82 0.53 12.14
N LYS A 141 15.36 -0.08 13.21
CA LYS A 141 15.37 0.52 14.55
C LYS A 141 16.27 1.75 14.59
N ALA A 142 17.46 1.66 14.00
CA ALA A 142 18.37 2.79 13.87
C ALA A 142 17.78 3.90 12.99
N MET A 143 17.15 3.54 11.87
CA MET A 143 16.46 4.49 10.98
C MET A 143 15.34 5.24 11.71
N THR A 144 14.51 4.54 12.48
CA THR A 144 13.41 5.15 13.26
C THR A 144 13.94 6.15 14.27
N ARG A 145 14.99 5.80 15.02
CA ARG A 145 15.62 6.72 15.98
C ARG A 145 16.19 7.94 15.32
N LEU A 146 16.94 7.74 14.24
CA LEU A 146 17.53 8.83 13.47
C LEU A 146 16.43 9.76 12.92
N GLY A 147 15.36 9.19 12.37
CA GLY A 147 14.20 9.94 11.91
C GLY A 147 13.52 10.76 13.02
N TRP A 148 13.36 10.18 14.21
CA TRP A 148 12.80 10.89 15.36
C TRP A 148 13.71 12.00 15.89
N LEU A 149 15.03 11.81 15.89
CA LEU A 149 15.98 12.87 16.26
C LEU A 149 15.92 14.04 15.28
N TYR A 150 15.82 13.77 13.98
CA TYR A 150 15.59 14.81 12.98
C TYR A 150 14.25 15.53 13.16
N MET A 151 13.18 14.80 13.53
CA MET A 151 11.89 15.41 13.87
C MET A 151 11.99 16.39 15.03
N LYS A 152 12.75 16.04 16.07
CA LYS A 152 13.00 16.92 17.22
C LYS A 152 13.83 18.13 16.86
N GLY A 153 14.80 17.97 15.96
CA GLY A 153 15.64 19.05 15.46
C GLY A 153 14.96 19.98 14.45
N GLY A 154 13.72 19.69 14.04
CA GLY A 154 13.00 20.47 13.05
C GLY A 154 13.38 20.16 11.59
N GLU A 155 14.25 19.19 11.35
CA GLU A 155 14.67 18.77 10.01
C GLU A 155 13.71 17.70 9.45
N TYR A 156 12.50 18.13 9.14
CA TYR A 156 11.37 17.25 8.82
C TYR A 156 11.56 16.44 7.53
N GLU A 157 12.23 16.98 6.52
CA GLU A 157 12.50 16.28 5.26
C GLU A 157 13.50 15.14 5.47
N ARG A 158 14.52 15.34 6.30
CA ARG A 158 15.48 14.29 6.67
C ARG A 158 14.80 13.22 7.51
N ALA A 159 13.96 13.63 8.45
CA ALA A 159 13.15 12.71 9.24
C ALA A 159 12.27 11.83 8.36
N LEU A 160 11.52 12.44 7.44
CA LEU A 160 10.63 11.74 6.53
C LEU A 160 11.37 10.69 5.70
N ARG A 161 12.55 11.03 5.17
CA ARG A 161 13.36 10.07 4.40
C ARG A 161 13.69 8.82 5.20
N TRP A 162 14.20 8.97 6.42
CA TRP A 162 14.58 7.84 7.26
C TRP A 162 13.38 7.04 7.77
N LEU A 163 12.31 7.72 8.19
CA LEU A 163 11.09 7.06 8.68
C LEU A 163 10.38 6.29 7.56
N LYS A 164 10.31 6.86 6.35
CA LYS A 164 9.75 6.18 5.18
C LYS A 164 10.54 4.92 4.83
N GLU A 165 11.88 4.99 4.86
CA GLU A 165 12.69 3.79 4.63
C GLU A 165 12.44 2.74 5.71
N ALA A 166 12.43 3.14 6.98
CA ALA A 166 12.13 2.24 8.09
C ALA A 166 10.75 1.57 7.94
N ALA A 167 9.70 2.35 7.65
CA ALA A 167 8.33 1.88 7.46
C ALA A 167 8.20 0.90 6.27
N SER A 168 9.00 1.11 5.22
CA SER A 168 9.04 0.20 4.07
C SER A 168 9.60 -1.18 4.42
N ARG A 169 10.45 -1.28 5.45
CA ARG A 169 11.02 -2.54 5.94
C ARG A 169 10.07 -3.26 6.89
N ASP A 170 9.36 -2.51 7.73
CA ASP A 170 8.36 -3.04 8.66
C ASP A 170 6.95 -2.56 8.31
N LYS A 171 6.41 -3.12 7.22
CA LYS A 171 5.12 -2.68 6.66
C LYS A 171 3.93 -2.91 7.59
N LYS A 172 4.06 -3.72 8.64
CA LYS A 172 2.95 -4.04 9.56
C LYS A 172 2.98 -3.22 10.84
N ASN A 173 4.01 -2.40 11.04
CA ASN A 173 4.17 -1.57 12.22
C ASN A 173 3.46 -0.23 12.04
N ASP A 174 2.24 -0.14 12.58
CA ASP A 174 1.39 1.05 12.48
C ASP A 174 1.98 2.27 13.19
N GLU A 175 2.68 2.09 14.30
CA GLU A 175 3.40 3.16 15.01
C GLU A 175 4.43 3.83 14.09
N LEU A 176 5.19 3.04 13.35
CA LEU A 176 6.19 3.55 12.42
C LEU A 176 5.56 4.30 11.23
N TRP A 177 4.43 3.81 10.71
CA TRP A 177 3.68 4.54 9.70
C TRP A 177 3.07 5.83 10.25
N ARG A 178 2.63 5.87 11.52
CA ARG A 178 2.14 7.10 12.18
C ARG A 178 3.25 8.13 12.34
N LEU A 179 4.45 7.70 12.74
CA LEU A 179 5.63 8.57 12.77
C LEU A 179 5.96 9.12 11.39
N THR A 180 5.89 8.27 10.35
CA THR A 180 6.09 8.68 8.95
C THR A 180 5.05 9.71 8.51
N ALA A 181 3.77 9.49 8.81
CA ALA A 181 2.69 10.43 8.50
C ALA A 181 2.90 11.77 9.21
N GLY A 182 3.23 11.75 10.51
CA GLY A 182 3.51 12.97 11.28
C GLY A 182 4.72 13.75 10.74
N ALA A 183 5.78 13.04 10.32
CA ALA A 183 6.93 13.66 9.67
C ALA A 183 6.57 14.29 8.33
N ALA A 184 5.77 13.60 7.51
CA ALA A 184 5.30 14.10 6.24
C ALA A 184 4.45 15.38 6.38
N VAL A 185 3.55 15.42 7.36
CA VAL A 185 2.76 16.63 7.66
C VAL A 185 3.66 17.81 8.03
N LYS A 186 4.64 17.61 8.90
CA LYS A 186 5.56 18.68 9.31
C LYS A 186 6.50 19.14 8.18
N ALA A 187 6.86 18.23 7.27
CA ALA A 187 7.61 18.54 6.05
C ALA A 187 6.76 19.19 4.95
N GLY A 188 5.44 19.32 5.14
CA GLY A 188 4.52 19.83 4.13
C GLY A 188 4.20 18.85 3.00
N ASP A 189 4.63 17.58 3.11
CA ASP A 189 4.34 16.51 2.14
C ASP A 189 3.00 15.85 2.49
N GLY A 190 1.90 16.52 2.13
CA GLY A 190 0.55 16.00 2.37
C GLY A 190 0.25 14.71 1.60
N GLU A 191 0.93 14.47 0.48
CA GLU A 191 0.74 13.29 -0.36
C GLU A 191 1.32 12.04 0.31
N GLU A 192 2.53 12.13 0.86
CA GLU A 192 3.12 11.01 1.60
C GLU A 192 2.41 10.78 2.94
N ALA A 193 1.96 11.84 3.62
CA ALA A 193 1.14 11.74 4.82
C ALA A 193 -0.14 10.94 4.55
N ALA A 194 -0.84 11.26 3.46
CA ALA A 194 -2.07 10.59 3.08
C ALA A 194 -1.82 9.12 2.66
N LYS A 195 -0.73 8.81 1.96
CA LYS A 195 -0.33 7.41 1.70
C LYS A 195 -0.12 6.62 2.98
N ALA A 196 0.57 7.20 3.96
CA ALA A 196 0.83 6.54 5.23
C ALA A 196 -0.49 6.25 5.99
N TRP A 197 -1.41 7.21 6.08
CA TRP A 197 -2.72 7.00 6.71
C TRP A 197 -3.59 5.98 5.99
N ALA A 198 -3.58 5.99 4.65
CA ALA A 198 -4.29 4.98 3.85
C ALA A 198 -3.71 3.58 4.10
N HIS A 199 -2.39 3.44 4.21
CA HIS A 199 -1.74 2.17 4.55
C HIS A 199 -2.11 1.71 5.96
N ILE A 200 -2.04 2.59 6.97
CA ILE A 200 -2.42 2.29 8.36
C ILE A 200 -3.86 1.76 8.43
N ALA A 201 -4.79 2.37 7.69
CA ALA A 201 -6.18 1.93 7.65
C ALA A 201 -6.33 0.46 7.23
N THR A 202 -5.46 -0.05 6.34
CA THR A 202 -5.50 -1.45 5.90
C THR A 202 -4.99 -2.45 6.93
N LEU A 203 -4.26 -1.99 7.95
CA LEU A 203 -3.72 -2.84 9.01
C LEU A 203 -4.76 -3.18 10.09
N TYR A 204 -5.78 -2.33 10.24
CA TYR A 204 -6.80 -2.48 11.27
C TYR A 204 -8.00 -3.29 10.82
N LYS A 205 -8.64 -3.95 11.77
CA LYS A 205 -9.95 -4.61 11.58
C LYS A 205 -11.07 -3.86 12.29
N GLU A 206 -10.72 -3.11 13.32
CA GLU A 206 -11.64 -2.37 14.16
C GLU A 206 -12.13 -1.11 13.44
N PRO A 207 -13.45 -0.94 13.26
CA PRO A 207 -14.01 0.17 12.49
C PRO A 207 -13.61 1.54 13.05
N ASP A 208 -13.53 1.68 14.37
CA ASP A 208 -13.17 2.96 15.02
C ASP A 208 -11.75 3.42 14.64
N LYS A 209 -10.78 2.50 14.59
CA LYS A 209 -9.39 2.81 14.18
C LYS A 209 -9.29 3.13 12.68
N ILE A 210 -10.05 2.44 11.84
CA ILE A 210 -10.12 2.74 10.40
C ILE A 210 -10.75 4.13 10.19
N MET A 211 -11.79 4.46 10.96
CA MET A 211 -12.45 5.76 10.93
C MET A 211 -11.52 6.91 11.33
N GLU A 212 -10.65 6.71 12.32
CA GLU A 212 -9.60 7.69 12.67
C GLU A 212 -8.72 8.02 11.47
N CYS A 213 -8.25 7.00 10.74
CA CYS A 213 -7.43 7.21 9.54
C CYS A 213 -8.19 8.01 8.46
N GLY A 214 -9.50 7.75 8.30
CA GLY A 214 -10.35 8.51 7.38
C GLY A 214 -10.46 9.99 7.77
N LYS A 215 -10.53 10.30 9.08
CA LYS A 215 -10.57 11.69 9.57
C LYS A 215 -9.25 12.42 9.31
N GLU A 216 -8.12 11.74 9.49
CA GLU A 216 -6.80 12.29 9.16
C GLU A 216 -6.70 12.62 7.66
N LEU A 217 -7.19 11.73 6.80
CA LEU A 217 -7.25 11.98 5.35
C LEU A 217 -8.15 13.17 4.97
N LEU A 218 -9.28 13.34 5.66
CA LEU A 218 -10.13 14.53 5.50
C LEU A 218 -9.40 15.82 5.91
N ALA A 219 -8.65 15.80 7.01
CA ALA A 219 -7.86 16.95 7.47
C ALA A 219 -6.75 17.31 6.46
N LEU A 220 -6.15 16.30 5.83
CA LEU A 220 -5.17 16.46 4.74
C LEU A 220 -5.81 16.88 3.40
N LYS A 221 -7.14 16.98 3.33
CA LYS A 221 -7.92 17.27 2.12
C LYS A 221 -7.75 16.23 1.01
N ASP A 222 -7.26 15.04 1.33
CA ASP A 222 -7.24 13.89 0.41
C ASP A 222 -8.58 13.16 0.49
N TYR A 223 -9.60 13.79 -0.08
CA TYR A 223 -10.97 13.29 -0.04
C TYR A 223 -11.15 11.98 -0.80
N ARG A 224 -10.30 11.68 -1.79
CA ARG A 224 -10.39 10.43 -2.57
C ARG A 224 -10.01 9.24 -1.70
N ARG A 225 -8.83 9.26 -1.09
CA ARG A 225 -8.40 8.17 -0.18
C ARG A 225 -9.29 8.10 1.06
N ALA A 226 -9.80 9.24 1.55
CA ALA A 226 -10.76 9.24 2.65
C ALA A 226 -12.02 8.42 2.32
N ILE A 227 -12.56 8.55 1.10
CA ILE A 227 -13.70 7.74 0.64
C ILE A 227 -13.34 6.23 0.69
N ASP A 228 -12.19 5.85 0.15
CA ASP A 228 -11.76 4.44 0.13
C ASP A 228 -11.62 3.85 1.54
N VAL A 229 -11.05 4.63 2.47
CA VAL A 229 -10.92 4.25 3.88
C VAL A 229 -12.28 4.16 4.58
N TYR A 230 -13.22 5.06 4.30
CA TYR A 230 -14.57 4.96 4.85
C TYR A 230 -15.36 3.79 4.26
N VAL A 231 -15.10 3.40 3.01
CA VAL A 231 -15.64 2.16 2.44
C VAL A 231 -15.08 0.94 3.18
N LEU A 232 -13.80 0.94 3.53
CA LEU A 232 -13.19 -0.12 4.35
C LEU A 232 -13.84 -0.19 5.74
N ALA A 233 -14.06 0.96 6.41
CA ALA A 233 -14.72 1.00 7.71
C ALA A 233 -16.17 0.51 7.65
N ALA A 234 -16.94 0.88 6.61
CA ALA A 234 -18.30 0.41 6.41
C ALA A 234 -18.38 -1.12 6.20
N LYS A 235 -17.39 -1.69 5.52
CA LYS A 235 -17.28 -3.16 5.37
C LYS A 235 -16.97 -3.86 6.69
N ALA A 236 -16.16 -3.24 7.55
CA ALA A 236 -15.81 -3.80 8.86
C ALA A 236 -16.98 -3.80 9.85
N ALA A 237 -17.94 -2.87 9.69
CA ALA A 237 -19.15 -2.80 10.53
C ALA A 237 -20.43 -2.56 9.69
N PRO A 238 -20.97 -3.60 9.03
CA PRO A 238 -22.22 -3.50 8.26
C PRO A 238 -23.41 -3.19 9.20
N GLY A 239 -23.87 -1.94 9.20
CA GLY A 239 -24.92 -1.45 10.09
C GLY A 239 -24.53 -0.17 10.85
N ASP A 240 -23.25 0.17 10.88
CA ASP A 240 -22.78 1.46 11.39
C ASP A 240 -22.91 2.55 10.31
N ASN A 241 -23.64 3.62 10.63
CA ASN A 241 -23.83 4.77 9.72
C ASN A 241 -22.71 5.82 9.83
N ARG A 242 -21.81 5.74 10.83
CA ARG A 242 -20.70 6.70 11.00
C ARG A 242 -19.76 6.74 9.78
N PRO A 243 -19.32 5.60 9.20
CA PRO A 243 -18.53 5.60 7.96
C PRO A 243 -19.26 6.24 6.78
N LEU A 244 -20.58 6.06 6.68
CA LEU A 244 -21.40 6.68 5.64
C LEU A 244 -21.40 8.21 5.76
N HIS A 245 -21.51 8.75 6.97
CA HIS A 245 -21.39 10.19 7.20
C HIS A 245 -20.01 10.74 6.80
N GLY A 246 -18.93 10.05 7.18
CA GLY A 246 -17.57 10.42 6.78
C GLY A 246 -17.36 10.41 5.26
N MET A 247 -17.86 9.37 4.59
CA MET A 247 -17.84 9.26 3.13
C MET A 247 -18.64 10.40 2.47
N ASN A 248 -19.82 10.74 2.99
CA ASN A 248 -20.66 11.79 2.44
C ASN A 248 -20.01 13.17 2.61
N ALA A 249 -19.32 13.41 3.72
CA ALA A 249 -18.53 14.62 3.90
C ALA A 249 -17.40 14.72 2.86
N ALA A 250 -16.63 13.64 2.69
CA ALA A 250 -15.56 13.59 1.67
C ALA A 250 -16.10 13.82 0.24
N LYS A 251 -17.23 13.18 -0.09
CA LYS A 251 -17.92 13.35 -1.37
C LYS A 251 -18.38 14.79 -1.59
N ALA A 252 -19.00 15.42 -0.58
CA ALA A 252 -19.44 16.81 -0.67
C ALA A 252 -18.27 17.76 -0.98
N MET A 253 -17.10 17.55 -0.37
CA MET A 253 -15.90 18.35 -0.65
C MET A 253 -15.37 18.18 -2.09
N LEU A 254 -15.64 17.05 -2.73
CA LEU A 254 -15.36 16.80 -4.15
C LEU A 254 -16.52 17.22 -5.08
N GLY A 255 -17.61 17.74 -4.51
CA GLY A 255 -18.88 18.00 -5.19
C GLY A 255 -19.64 16.74 -5.60
N LEU A 256 -19.18 15.54 -5.23
CA LEU A 256 -19.81 14.27 -5.56
C LEU A 256 -21.18 14.12 -4.87
N PRO A 257 -22.14 13.37 -5.45
CA PRO A 257 -23.46 13.16 -4.87
C PRO A 257 -23.31 12.35 -3.58
N THR A 258 -23.96 12.78 -2.51
CA THR A 258 -23.86 12.18 -1.18
C THR A 258 -24.93 11.13 -0.91
N GLU A 259 -26.09 11.21 -1.57
CA GLU A 259 -27.14 10.21 -1.41
C GLU A 259 -27.07 9.15 -2.51
N ALA A 260 -27.11 7.87 -2.13
CA ALA A 260 -26.99 6.75 -3.06
C ALA A 260 -28.07 6.75 -4.16
N LYS A 261 -29.26 7.31 -3.90
CA LYS A 261 -30.33 7.48 -4.91
C LYS A 261 -30.03 8.52 -5.99
N PHE A 262 -29.05 9.39 -5.76
CA PHE A 262 -28.56 10.35 -6.76
C PHE A 262 -27.26 9.85 -7.44
N VAL A 263 -26.77 8.67 -7.07
CA VAL A 263 -25.61 8.01 -7.68
C VAL A 263 -26.12 6.95 -8.66
N ILE A 264 -25.93 7.20 -9.95
CA ILE A 264 -26.36 6.29 -11.02
C ILE A 264 -25.31 5.17 -11.14
N LEU A 265 -25.73 3.91 -10.92
CA LEU A 265 -24.86 2.74 -11.03
C LEU A 265 -24.92 2.12 -12.44
N PRO A 266 -23.79 1.71 -13.02
CA PRO A 266 -23.72 1.15 -14.38
C PRO A 266 -24.53 -0.13 -14.50
N GLY A 267 -25.26 -0.30 -15.60
CA GLY A 267 -26.17 -1.43 -15.80
C GLY A 267 -27.49 -1.35 -15.01
N LYS A 268 -27.75 -0.25 -14.28
CA LYS A 268 -29.05 0.08 -13.70
C LYS A 268 -29.55 1.42 -14.23
N SER A 269 -30.79 1.43 -14.75
CA SER A 269 -31.51 2.65 -15.16
C SER A 269 -31.45 3.71 -14.07
N LEU A 270 -31.43 4.99 -14.47
CA LEU A 270 -31.61 6.19 -13.63
C LEU A 270 -32.55 5.87 -12.46
N GLY A 271 -31.93 5.54 -11.33
CA GLY A 271 -32.57 4.80 -10.27
C GLY A 271 -33.54 5.72 -9.57
N LEU A 272 -34.81 5.62 -9.96
CA LEU A 272 -36.00 5.62 -9.12
C LEU A 272 -37.17 5.23 -10.03
N ILE A 273 -37.30 5.87 -11.20
CA ILE A 273 -38.45 5.68 -12.08
C ILE A 273 -38.08 4.80 -13.28
N LYS A 274 -38.73 3.65 -13.43
CA LYS A 274 -38.57 2.78 -14.61
C LYS A 274 -39.41 3.27 -15.78
N LEU A 275 -38.93 3.09 -17.00
CA LEU A 275 -39.80 3.14 -18.18
C LEU A 275 -40.92 2.10 -18.03
N ASP A 276 -42.08 2.39 -18.61
CA ASP A 276 -43.32 1.64 -18.48
C ASP A 276 -43.91 1.58 -17.06
N ALA A 277 -43.27 2.21 -16.07
CA ALA A 277 -43.81 2.27 -14.72
C ALA A 277 -45.15 3.01 -14.69
N SER A 278 -46.03 2.56 -13.80
CA SER A 278 -47.27 3.28 -13.54
C SER A 278 -47.00 4.54 -12.73
N LYS A 279 -47.95 5.47 -12.74
CA LYS A 279 -47.89 6.71 -11.94
C LYS A 279 -47.75 6.44 -10.46
N GLU A 280 -48.38 5.38 -9.95
CA GLU A 280 -48.30 4.94 -8.55
C GLU A 280 -46.88 4.52 -8.21
N LYS A 281 -46.26 3.74 -9.11
CA LYS A 281 -44.88 3.29 -8.93
C LYS A 281 -43.92 4.47 -8.97
N VAL A 282 -44.11 5.42 -9.88
CA VAL A 282 -43.34 6.68 -9.89
C VAL A 282 -43.49 7.43 -8.57
N LYS A 283 -44.70 7.55 -8.04
CA LYS A 283 -44.94 8.25 -6.77
C LYS A 283 -44.27 7.54 -5.58
N GLU A 284 -44.32 6.20 -5.54
CA GLU A 284 -43.61 5.39 -4.55
C GLU A 284 -42.09 5.59 -4.65
N ASP A 285 -41.55 5.51 -5.86
CA ASP A 285 -40.13 5.68 -6.13
C ASP A 285 -39.67 7.11 -5.80
N MET A 286 -40.56 8.12 -5.91
CA MET A 286 -40.32 9.48 -5.45
C MET A 286 -40.57 9.70 -3.95
N GLY A 287 -40.63 8.63 -3.15
CA GLY A 287 -40.78 8.70 -1.69
C GLY A 287 -42.17 9.18 -1.26
N GLY A 288 -43.19 8.95 -2.09
CA GLY A 288 -44.55 9.43 -1.87
C GLY A 288 -44.77 10.91 -2.23
N LYS A 289 -43.72 11.64 -2.63
CA LYS A 289 -43.81 13.06 -2.97
C LYS A 289 -44.64 13.24 -4.25
N SER A 290 -45.61 14.15 -4.19
CA SER A 290 -46.34 14.60 -5.38
C SER A 290 -45.46 15.48 -6.26
N PRO A 291 -45.65 15.49 -7.59
CA PRO A 291 -44.96 16.44 -8.46
C PRO A 291 -45.35 17.87 -8.12
N ASP A 292 -44.41 18.81 -8.33
CA ASP A 292 -44.60 20.24 -8.05
C ASP A 292 -45.50 20.90 -9.13
N ALA A 293 -45.60 20.28 -10.30
CA ALA A 293 -46.57 20.63 -11.34
C ALA A 293 -46.89 19.44 -12.25
N LYS A 294 -48.07 19.51 -12.90
CA LYS A 294 -48.51 18.54 -13.91
C LYS A 294 -48.93 19.28 -15.18
N ILE A 295 -48.49 18.79 -16.32
CA ILE A 295 -48.89 19.28 -17.64
C ILE A 295 -49.61 18.16 -18.37
N PHE A 296 -50.70 18.47 -19.06
CA PHE A 296 -51.50 17.50 -19.80
C PHE A 296 -51.51 17.84 -21.28
N GLY A 297 -51.50 16.81 -22.13
CA GLY A 297 -51.52 16.95 -23.59
C GLY A 297 -51.99 15.67 -24.26
N HIS A 298 -51.91 15.66 -25.60
CA HIS A 298 -52.19 14.49 -26.43
C HIS A 298 -51.09 14.37 -27.48
N VAL A 299 -50.70 13.14 -27.84
CA VAL A 299 -49.75 12.85 -28.92
C VAL A 299 -50.38 11.84 -29.87
N GLY A 300 -50.58 12.26 -31.13
CA GLY A 300 -51.19 11.48 -32.21
C GLY A 300 -51.13 12.23 -33.55
N GLY A 301 -51.06 11.49 -34.67
CA GLY A 301 -50.96 12.05 -36.02
C GLY A 301 -52.21 11.75 -36.87
N LYS A 302 -52.67 12.74 -37.65
CA LYS A 302 -53.74 12.77 -38.70
C LYS A 302 -55.06 11.97 -38.50
N SER A 303 -55.24 11.20 -37.43
CA SER A 303 -56.44 10.41 -37.15
C SER A 303 -56.83 10.53 -35.68
N MET A 304 -58.09 10.91 -35.40
CA MET A 304 -58.66 11.02 -34.05
C MET A 304 -58.60 9.74 -33.22
N MET A 305 -58.37 8.59 -33.84
CA MET A 305 -58.23 7.28 -33.16
C MET A 305 -56.81 7.00 -32.64
N ALA A 306 -55.85 7.89 -32.89
CA ALA A 306 -54.43 7.70 -32.56
C ALA A 306 -53.91 8.69 -31.49
N ASP A 307 -54.81 9.43 -30.82
CA ASP A 307 -54.42 10.38 -29.79
C ASP A 307 -54.21 9.68 -28.44
N HIS A 308 -52.95 9.56 -28.02
CA HIS A 308 -52.61 9.05 -26.70
C HIS A 308 -52.52 10.20 -25.70
N PRO A 309 -53.16 10.08 -24.52
CA PRO A 309 -53.06 11.10 -23.49
C PRO A 309 -51.64 11.14 -22.93
N VAL A 310 -51.11 12.36 -22.82
CA VAL A 310 -49.80 12.66 -22.26
C VAL A 310 -49.97 13.41 -20.94
N GLU A 311 -49.24 12.98 -19.92
CA GLU A 311 -49.14 13.68 -18.64
C GLU A 311 -47.66 13.86 -18.31
N ILE A 312 -47.24 15.08 -17.96
CA ILE A 312 -45.86 15.39 -17.60
C ILE A 312 -45.83 15.81 -16.15
N TRP A 313 -45.02 15.15 -15.34
CA TRP A 313 -44.79 15.49 -13.95
C TRP A 313 -43.48 16.25 -13.83
N LEU A 314 -43.53 17.42 -13.20
CA LEU A 314 -42.38 18.25 -12.93
C LEU A 314 -42.00 18.14 -11.44
N TYR A 315 -40.72 17.89 -11.19
CA TYR A 315 -40.15 17.89 -9.84
C TYR A 315 -39.00 18.89 -9.78
N ASN A 316 -38.91 19.57 -8.65
CA ASN A 316 -38.04 20.70 -8.35
C ASN A 316 -38.10 21.79 -9.43
N LYS A 317 -39.31 22.12 -9.90
CA LYS A 317 -39.53 23.07 -11.00
C LYS A 317 -38.89 24.46 -10.77
N ASP A 318 -38.76 24.85 -9.50
CA ASP A 318 -38.23 26.16 -9.10
C ASP A 318 -36.70 26.12 -8.87
N ASP A 319 -36.07 24.95 -9.01
CA ASP A 319 -34.61 24.76 -8.92
C ASP A 319 -34.07 24.18 -10.24
N PRO A 320 -33.61 25.02 -11.18
CA PRO A 320 -33.05 24.58 -12.45
C PRO A 320 -31.86 23.62 -12.32
N GLN A 321 -31.17 23.63 -11.18
CA GLN A 321 -30.07 22.69 -10.92
C GLN A 321 -30.55 21.32 -10.44
N ARG A 322 -31.86 21.12 -10.21
CA ARG A 322 -32.45 19.86 -9.72
C ARG A 322 -33.74 19.47 -10.45
N GLU A 323 -34.11 20.18 -11.50
CA GLU A 323 -35.32 19.95 -12.26
C GLU A 323 -35.33 18.56 -12.92
N LEU A 324 -36.45 17.86 -12.77
CA LEU A 324 -36.71 16.55 -13.35
C LEU A 324 -38.12 16.53 -13.96
N ARG A 325 -38.23 16.07 -15.20
CA ARG A 325 -39.50 15.90 -15.91
C ARG A 325 -39.74 14.42 -16.17
N VAL A 326 -40.93 13.93 -15.84
CA VAL A 326 -41.35 12.53 -16.05
C VAL A 326 -42.58 12.54 -16.94
N ILE A 327 -42.45 12.03 -18.15
CA ILE A 327 -43.46 12.09 -19.20
C ILE A 327 -44.14 10.73 -19.30
N PHE A 328 -45.45 10.74 -19.13
CA PHE A 328 -46.32 9.59 -19.23
C PHE A 328 -47.07 9.62 -20.55
N ILE A 329 -47.11 8.50 -21.26
CA ILE A 329 -48.01 8.29 -22.41
C ILE A 329 -48.92 7.12 -22.07
N ALA A 330 -50.23 7.29 -22.24
CA ALA A 330 -51.23 6.27 -21.89
C ALA A 330 -51.08 5.73 -20.46
N GLY A 331 -50.66 6.60 -19.53
CA GLY A 331 -50.56 6.29 -18.10
C GLY A 331 -49.25 5.63 -17.65
N LYS A 332 -48.32 5.37 -18.58
CA LYS A 332 -47.03 4.75 -18.30
C LYS A 332 -45.88 5.70 -18.60
N VAL A 333 -44.79 5.58 -17.85
CA VAL A 333 -43.58 6.39 -18.08
C VAL A 333 -43.01 6.05 -19.45
N ASN A 334 -43.05 7.02 -20.35
CA ASN A 334 -42.47 6.90 -21.68
C ASN A 334 -41.10 7.57 -21.73
N GLU A 335 -40.91 8.68 -21.00
CA GLU A 335 -39.71 9.48 -21.09
C GLU A 335 -39.41 10.20 -19.76
N ILE A 336 -38.13 10.47 -19.50
CA ILE A 336 -37.64 11.17 -18.32
C ILE A 336 -36.54 12.13 -18.77
N GLU A 337 -36.60 13.38 -18.33
CA GLU A 337 -35.68 14.44 -18.74
C GLU A 337 -35.12 15.19 -17.53
N THR A 338 -33.83 15.53 -17.58
CA THR A 338 -33.21 16.43 -16.60
C THR A 338 -32.05 17.20 -17.23
N ALA A 339 -31.96 18.50 -16.95
CA ALA A 339 -30.82 19.34 -17.29
C ALA A 339 -29.82 19.48 -16.13
N SER A 340 -30.08 18.83 -14.99
CA SER A 340 -29.35 19.06 -13.77
C SER A 340 -27.93 18.46 -13.82
N PRO A 341 -26.89 19.28 -13.51
CA PRO A 341 -25.50 18.80 -13.42
C PRO A 341 -25.27 17.93 -12.17
N LEU A 342 -26.23 17.87 -11.23
CA LEU A 342 -26.15 17.07 -10.02
C LEU A 342 -26.41 15.58 -10.28
N TYR A 343 -27.10 15.24 -11.38
CA TYR A 343 -27.18 13.87 -11.87
C TYR A 343 -25.91 13.54 -12.66
N ARG A 344 -25.17 12.53 -12.19
CA ARG A 344 -23.82 12.19 -12.70
C ARG A 344 -23.77 10.81 -13.33
N THR A 345 -22.90 10.64 -14.33
CA THR A 345 -22.54 9.36 -14.94
C THR A 345 -21.70 8.50 -13.97
N GLU A 346 -21.42 7.25 -14.36
CA GLU A 346 -20.57 6.29 -13.64
C GLU A 346 -19.23 6.86 -13.17
N GLU A 347 -18.64 7.77 -13.96
CA GLU A 347 -17.36 8.40 -13.66
C GLU A 347 -17.48 9.66 -12.76
N GLY A 348 -18.69 9.96 -12.27
CA GLY A 348 -18.96 11.13 -11.44
C GLY A 348 -18.99 12.45 -12.22
N LEU A 349 -19.17 12.43 -13.55
CA LEU A 349 -19.32 13.63 -14.39
C LEU A 349 -20.81 13.98 -14.54
N GLY A 350 -21.17 15.25 -14.35
CA GLY A 350 -22.53 15.72 -14.63
C GLY A 350 -22.88 15.52 -16.10
N LEU A 351 -24.15 15.26 -16.42
CA LEU A 351 -24.59 14.97 -17.79
C LEU A 351 -24.14 16.08 -18.77
N SER A 352 -24.20 17.34 -18.33
CA SER A 352 -23.75 18.59 -18.98
C SER A 352 -22.23 18.79 -19.13
N ASN A 353 -21.40 17.91 -18.55
CA ASN A 353 -19.93 17.94 -18.64
C ASN A 353 -19.39 16.70 -19.42
N PHE A 354 -20.25 15.72 -19.72
CA PHE A 354 -19.93 14.45 -20.37
C PHE A 354 -19.86 14.52 -21.92
N LEU A 355 -20.57 15.43 -22.60
CA LEU A 355 -20.37 15.71 -24.04
C LEU A 355 -19.30 16.75 -24.36
N LEU A 356 -18.74 17.48 -23.39
CA LEU A 356 -17.69 18.45 -23.70
C LEU A 356 -16.56 17.80 -24.51
N ALA A 357 -16.05 18.51 -25.52
CA ALA A 357 -15.06 18.01 -26.48
C ALA A 357 -13.81 17.36 -25.82
N LYS A 358 -13.44 17.84 -24.62
CA LYS A 358 -12.34 17.28 -23.80
C LYS A 358 -12.56 15.84 -23.34
N ASN A 359 -13.78 15.31 -23.42
CA ASN A 359 -14.18 13.96 -23.01
C ASN A 359 -14.58 13.07 -24.21
N ALA A 360 -14.26 13.49 -25.44
CA ALA A 360 -14.66 12.81 -26.67
C ALA A 360 -14.10 11.38 -26.80
N ASP A 361 -12.97 11.08 -26.16
CA ASP A 361 -12.31 9.77 -26.11
C ASP A 361 -13.14 8.69 -25.39
N LYS A 362 -14.12 9.13 -24.60
CA LYS A 362 -15.08 8.29 -23.86
C LYS A 362 -16.32 7.92 -24.68
N LEU A 363 -16.44 8.48 -25.90
CA LEU A 363 -17.56 8.29 -26.85
C LEU A 363 -17.22 7.27 -27.94
N LYS A 364 -18.20 6.53 -28.44
CA LYS A 364 -18.08 5.69 -29.65
C LYS A 364 -19.27 5.90 -30.58
N TRP A 365 -19.02 6.46 -31.76
CA TRP A 365 -20.04 6.68 -32.78
C TRP A 365 -20.16 5.49 -33.73
N ARG A 366 -21.39 5.12 -34.10
CA ARG A 366 -21.70 4.10 -35.11
C ARG A 366 -22.82 4.60 -36.02
N LYS A 367 -22.58 4.63 -37.33
CA LYS A 367 -23.60 4.89 -38.35
C LYS A 367 -24.22 3.55 -38.75
N GLU A 368 -25.53 3.41 -38.67
CA GLU A 368 -26.24 2.22 -39.16
C GLU A 368 -27.01 2.54 -40.44
N ALA A 369 -26.77 1.72 -41.47
CA ALA A 369 -27.17 2.01 -42.84
C ALA A 369 -28.66 1.75 -43.13
N ARG A 370 -29.34 0.88 -42.36
CA ARG A 370 -30.78 0.67 -42.51
C ARG A 370 -31.51 1.82 -41.78
N ASN A 371 -32.01 2.79 -42.53
CA ASN A 371 -32.82 3.95 -42.11
C ASN A 371 -32.07 5.25 -41.76
N SER A 372 -30.80 5.36 -42.15
CA SER A 372 -29.97 6.56 -41.94
C SER A 372 -29.92 6.97 -40.46
N ALA A 373 -29.55 6.03 -39.58
CA ALA A 373 -29.48 6.24 -38.15
C ALA A 373 -28.05 6.46 -37.65
N LEU A 374 -27.89 7.43 -36.75
CA LEU A 374 -26.63 7.73 -36.08
C LEU A 374 -26.73 7.35 -34.60
N LEU A 375 -25.88 6.42 -34.16
CA LEU A 375 -25.86 5.81 -32.84
C LEU A 375 -24.61 6.30 -32.08
N CYS A 376 -24.75 6.87 -30.89
CA CYS A 376 -23.62 7.14 -29.99
C CYS A 376 -23.67 6.21 -28.79
N LEU A 377 -22.57 5.52 -28.52
CA LEU A 377 -22.39 4.58 -27.41
C LEU A 377 -21.31 5.09 -26.46
N ALA A 378 -21.61 5.18 -25.17
CA ALA A 378 -20.58 5.35 -24.14
C ALA A 378 -19.82 4.02 -23.99
N LYS A 379 -18.48 4.07 -23.98
CA LYS A 379 -17.67 2.87 -23.69
C LYS A 379 -17.98 2.41 -22.26
N GLY A 380 -18.52 1.20 -22.09
CA GLY A 380 -18.95 0.65 -20.79
C GLY A 380 -20.44 0.29 -20.71
N GLY A 381 -21.24 0.71 -21.70
CA GLY A 381 -22.61 0.23 -21.86
C GLY A 381 -23.62 1.00 -21.01
N GLY A 382 -24.24 2.00 -21.63
CA GLY A 382 -25.38 2.65 -21.01
C GLY A 382 -25.79 3.90 -21.73
N LEU A 383 -25.74 3.90 -23.08
CA LEU A 383 -25.92 5.11 -23.83
C LEU A 383 -26.26 4.94 -25.36
N THR A 384 -27.41 5.35 -25.92
CA THR A 384 -27.82 5.27 -27.35
C THR A 384 -28.72 6.43 -27.87
N PHE A 385 -28.33 7.13 -28.95
CA PHE A 385 -29.19 8.07 -29.73
C PHE A 385 -29.77 7.43 -31.01
N PHE A 386 -30.90 7.96 -31.50
CA PHE A 386 -31.48 7.61 -32.80
C PHE A 386 -31.88 8.86 -33.60
N ALA A 387 -31.61 8.85 -34.90
CA ALA A 387 -32.20 9.73 -35.91
C ALA A 387 -32.65 8.84 -37.08
N SER A 388 -33.73 9.18 -37.79
CA SER A 388 -34.11 8.43 -39.01
C SER A 388 -34.50 9.39 -40.13
N GLY A 389 -34.20 8.99 -41.36
CA GLY A 389 -34.56 9.77 -42.56
C GLY A 389 -33.58 10.90 -42.90
N LEU A 390 -32.31 10.77 -42.51
CA LEU A 390 -31.25 11.70 -42.92
C LEU A 390 -30.99 11.64 -44.44
N ASN A 391 -30.86 12.80 -45.09
CA ASN A 391 -30.32 12.90 -46.46
C ASN A 391 -28.84 12.45 -46.52
N GLU A 392 -28.27 12.27 -47.73
CA GLU A 392 -26.90 11.76 -47.91
C GLU A 392 -25.83 12.59 -47.18
N ASN A 393 -26.10 13.89 -46.99
CA ASN A 393 -25.25 14.84 -46.28
C ASN A 393 -25.54 14.93 -44.77
N GLY A 394 -26.54 14.21 -44.25
CA GLY A 394 -26.88 14.17 -42.83
C GLY A 394 -27.63 15.40 -42.28
N THR A 395 -28.29 16.20 -43.12
CA THR A 395 -28.76 17.56 -42.74
C THR A 395 -30.29 17.71 -42.60
N GLU A 396 -31.12 16.89 -43.24
CA GLU A 396 -32.59 16.96 -43.14
C GLU A 396 -33.17 15.62 -42.65
N ALA A 397 -34.16 15.63 -41.74
CA ALA A 397 -34.80 14.43 -41.16
C ALA A 397 -36.34 14.58 -41.10
N ALA A 398 -37.07 13.53 -41.53
CA ALA A 398 -38.54 13.48 -41.58
C ALA A 398 -39.20 13.21 -40.22
N ASP A 399 -38.54 12.48 -39.32
CA ASP A 399 -38.99 12.21 -37.96
C ASP A 399 -37.82 12.43 -36.99
N LYS A 400 -37.98 13.37 -36.06
CA LYS A 400 -37.01 13.62 -34.99
C LYS A 400 -37.59 13.04 -33.70
N ARG A 401 -37.07 11.90 -33.25
CA ARG A 401 -37.39 11.33 -31.93
C ARG A 401 -36.14 11.31 -31.06
N LEU A 402 -36.22 11.96 -29.90
CA LEU A 402 -35.17 11.89 -28.89
C LEU A 402 -35.36 10.63 -28.04
N ARG A 403 -34.26 9.95 -27.74
CA ARG A 403 -34.17 8.92 -26.69
C ARG A 403 -32.90 9.24 -25.93
N VAL A 404 -33.00 9.62 -24.66
CA VAL A 404 -31.82 10.09 -23.93
C VAL A 404 -30.95 8.92 -23.57
N HIS A 405 -29.77 9.05 -24.11
CA HIS A 405 -28.60 8.55 -23.51
C HIS A 405 -27.49 9.48 -24.11
N HIS A 406 -26.62 10.02 -23.26
CA HIS A 406 -25.60 11.09 -23.37
C HIS A 406 -26.23 12.42 -23.05
N GLY A 407 -25.43 13.31 -22.45
CA GLY A 407 -25.72 14.74 -22.34
C GLY A 407 -25.85 15.40 -23.69
N GLU A 408 -25.78 16.72 -23.85
CA GLU A 408 -25.62 17.90 -22.99
C GLU A 408 -26.53 18.94 -23.65
N VAL A 409 -27.01 19.92 -22.89
CA VAL A 409 -27.88 21.03 -23.34
C VAL A 409 -29.36 20.65 -23.41
N SER A 410 -30.16 21.37 -22.61
CA SER A 410 -31.60 21.50 -22.83
C SER A 410 -31.84 21.92 -24.29
N ILE A 411 -32.83 21.33 -24.95
CA ILE A 411 -33.14 21.49 -26.38
C ILE A 411 -33.45 22.94 -26.81
N ASP A 412 -33.50 23.91 -25.90
CA ASP A 412 -34.10 25.22 -26.15
C ASP A 412 -33.12 26.41 -26.38
N ASN A 413 -31.80 26.22 -26.58
CA ASN A 413 -30.90 27.39 -26.73
C ASN A 413 -29.68 27.24 -27.68
N VAL A 414 -29.82 26.53 -28.79
CA VAL A 414 -28.89 26.68 -29.93
C VAL A 414 -29.67 27.39 -31.05
N ASP A 415 -29.20 28.58 -31.44
CA ASP A 415 -29.87 29.48 -32.39
C ASP A 415 -30.49 28.72 -33.57
N GLY A 416 -31.82 28.66 -33.60
CA GLY A 416 -32.61 28.10 -34.71
C GLY A 416 -33.54 26.92 -34.40
N PHE A 417 -33.57 26.37 -33.18
CA PHE A 417 -34.51 25.31 -32.81
C PHE A 417 -35.38 25.68 -31.59
N SER A 418 -36.69 25.82 -31.82
CA SER A 418 -37.70 25.87 -30.77
C SER A 418 -38.71 24.75 -31.03
N LEU A 419 -38.82 23.79 -30.11
CA LEU A 419 -39.85 22.74 -30.13
C LEU A 419 -41.14 23.19 -29.41
N MET A 420 -41.14 24.38 -28.80
CA MET A 420 -42.30 24.98 -28.14
C MET A 420 -43.02 25.96 -29.07
N ARG A 421 -43.64 25.43 -30.14
CA ARG A 421 -44.87 25.99 -30.70
C ARG A 421 -46.00 24.98 -30.56
N LEU A 422 -46.29 24.63 -29.32
CA LEU A 422 -47.57 24.00 -28.98
C LEU A 422 -48.64 25.10 -28.98
N GLY A 423 -49.45 25.11 -30.03
CA GLY A 423 -50.73 25.80 -30.09
C GLY A 423 -50.70 27.22 -30.65
N GLY A 424 -51.14 27.39 -31.90
CA GLY A 424 -51.52 28.70 -32.42
C GLY A 424 -51.58 28.78 -33.94
N ARG A 425 -52.71 28.31 -34.49
CA ARG A 425 -53.24 28.42 -35.88
C ARG A 425 -52.32 28.10 -37.06
#